data_AF-A0A420I4G6-F1
#
_entry.id   AF-A0A420I4G6-F1
#
_cell.length_a   1.000
_cell.length_b   1.000
_cell.length_c   1.000
_cell.angle_alpha   90.00
_cell.angle_beta   90.00
_cell.angle_gamma   90.00
#
_symmetry.space_group_name_H-M   'P 1'
#
loop_
_entity.id
_entity.type
_entity.pdbx_description
1 polymer ?
#
loop_
_entity_poly.entity_id
_entity_poly.type
_entity_poly.pdbx_seq_one_letter_code
_entity_poly.pdbx_strand_id
1 'polypeptide(L)'
;MPPRKHKIDEDETDPLSPSSHKTKIDQSKTSKQKPEKKVKADKPKKEKVENKKVETTLTKTAKDVKEKVVTLHGDEAMDLMMNYLREQNRPYSVTEISANLHGKVSKSVADKLLKEMSESGKINAKSTRGNEKGSQWIFWALQDTTDNANSEELNCMDDKIQDLKDAIKELKINLKSTTKKLESIKSTPTSAELAANVERLREENKSKMQRLEGYKNGQIKVVTKEEVSKVQNDFLYWTTKRLARKRAFHCLEDYFIESKPREELWEEAGIEEDTFYA
;
A
#
# COMPACT_ATOMS: atom_id res chain seq x y z
N MET A 1 -66.90 -30.04 54.90
CA MET A 1 -66.94 -30.89 53.69
C MET A 1 -66.74 -30.02 52.44
N PRO A 2 -66.40 -30.57 51.26
CA PRO A 2 -65.63 -29.86 50.21
C PRO A 2 -66.40 -29.71 48.86
N PRO A 3 -65.80 -29.32 47.69
CA PRO A 3 -64.85 -28.22 47.36
C PRO A 3 -65.19 -27.48 46.02
N ARG A 4 -64.20 -26.75 45.43
CA ARG A 4 -64.06 -26.21 44.01
C ARG A 4 -64.59 -24.78 43.82
N LYS A 5 -63.98 -23.85 43.05
CA LYS A 5 -62.77 -23.80 42.15
C LYS A 5 -62.38 -22.29 41.97
N HIS A 6 -61.25 -21.80 41.39
CA HIS A 6 -60.05 -22.38 40.76
C HIS A 6 -58.82 -21.39 40.69
N LYS A 7 -57.86 -21.71 39.80
CA LYS A 7 -56.68 -21.02 39.23
C LYS A 7 -56.92 -19.57 38.74
N ILE A 8 -56.07 -18.55 38.92
CA ILE A 8 -54.67 -18.43 39.46
C ILE A 8 -53.54 -18.99 38.54
N ASP A 9 -52.46 -18.28 38.12
CA ASP A 9 -52.02 -16.85 38.25
C ASP A 9 -50.83 -16.52 37.27
N GLU A 10 -50.49 -15.21 37.11
CA GLU A 10 -49.13 -14.54 37.10
C GLU A 10 -47.96 -14.97 36.15
N ASP A 11 -46.94 -14.14 35.80
CA ASP A 11 -46.77 -12.66 35.88
C ASP A 11 -45.71 -12.08 34.88
N GLU A 12 -45.43 -10.76 34.98
CA GLU A 12 -44.36 -9.98 34.31
C GLU A 12 -42.90 -10.41 34.60
N THR A 13 -41.93 -10.04 33.74
CA THR A 13 -40.86 -9.03 34.04
C THR A 13 -39.79 -8.86 32.93
N ASP A 14 -39.19 -7.67 32.88
CA ASP A 14 -38.10 -7.16 32.01
C ASP A 14 -36.69 -7.28 32.70
N PRO A 15 -35.52 -6.83 32.15
CA PRO A 15 -35.01 -6.74 30.77
C PRO A 15 -33.49 -7.14 30.62
N LEU A 16 -32.86 -6.78 29.47
CA LEU A 16 -31.42 -6.50 29.23
C LEU A 16 -30.31 -7.60 29.17
N SER A 17 -29.90 -7.92 27.92
CA SER A 17 -28.48 -7.95 27.46
C SER A 17 -27.56 -9.16 27.89
N PRO A 18 -26.25 -9.26 27.51
CA PRO A 18 -25.84 -10.40 26.65
C PRO A 18 -24.61 -11.23 27.11
N SER A 19 -24.48 -12.50 26.67
CA SER A 19 -23.18 -13.20 26.71
C SER A 19 -23.01 -14.35 25.70
N SER A 20 -21.75 -14.73 25.49
CA SER A 20 -21.23 -15.65 24.46
C SER A 20 -21.08 -17.11 24.93
N HIS A 21 -20.95 -18.07 23.99
CA HIS A 21 -20.16 -19.31 24.18
C HIS A 21 -19.38 -19.70 22.90
N LYS A 22 -18.41 -20.63 23.02
CA LYS A 22 -17.25 -20.77 22.12
C LYS A 22 -17.07 -22.19 21.54
N THR A 23 -16.47 -22.30 20.35
CA THR A 23 -15.68 -23.46 19.91
C THR A 23 -14.42 -23.00 19.14
N LYS A 24 -13.47 -23.89 18.83
CA LYS A 24 -12.04 -23.58 18.54
C LYS A 24 -11.55 -24.07 17.16
N ILE A 25 -10.58 -23.33 16.58
CA ILE A 25 -9.28 -23.76 15.96
C ILE A 25 -9.35 -24.91 14.93
N ASP A 26 -8.88 -24.76 13.67
CA ASP A 26 -7.44 -24.94 13.33
C ASP A 26 -6.93 -24.33 11.98
N GLN A 27 -5.65 -24.58 11.71
CA GLN A 27 -4.70 -24.27 10.60
C GLN A 27 -5.13 -24.69 9.16
N SER A 28 -4.56 -24.23 8.03
CA SER A 28 -3.55 -23.16 7.73
C SER A 28 -3.41 -22.82 6.21
N LYS A 29 -2.62 -21.76 5.90
CA LYS A 29 -1.68 -21.60 4.74
C LYS A 29 -2.15 -21.55 3.25
N THR A 30 -1.95 -20.37 2.62
CA THR A 30 -1.33 -20.08 1.28
C THR A 30 -1.92 -20.68 -0.03
N SER A 31 -1.83 -20.05 -1.22
CA SER A 31 -1.49 -18.66 -1.63
C SER A 31 -1.66 -18.41 -3.16
N LYS A 32 -2.01 -17.17 -3.54
CA LYS A 32 -1.73 -16.45 -4.82
C LYS A 32 -1.86 -17.18 -6.18
N GLN A 33 -2.79 -16.68 -7.01
CA GLN A 33 -2.81 -16.87 -8.46
C GLN A 33 -1.67 -16.13 -9.19
N LYS A 34 -1.37 -16.54 -10.43
CA LYS A 34 -0.48 -15.85 -11.38
C LYS A 34 -0.94 -16.13 -12.83
N PRO A 35 -0.94 -15.13 -13.75
CA PRO A 35 -1.32 -15.33 -15.16
C PRO A 35 -0.16 -15.86 -16.04
N GLU A 36 -0.50 -16.37 -17.22
CA GLU A 36 0.41 -17.01 -18.19
C GLU A 36 0.81 -16.15 -19.41
N LYS A 37 1.58 -16.74 -20.35
CA LYS A 37 2.42 -16.05 -21.36
C LYS A 37 1.88 -16.09 -22.81
N LYS A 38 2.30 -15.10 -23.62
CA LYS A 38 2.59 -15.15 -25.08
C LYS A 38 3.76 -14.17 -25.38
N VAL A 39 4.68 -14.34 -26.34
CA VAL A 39 5.02 -15.50 -27.20
C VAL A 39 6.56 -15.67 -27.35
N LYS A 40 7.20 -15.32 -28.48
CA LYS A 40 8.64 -15.54 -28.84
C LYS A 40 9.10 -14.59 -29.98
N ALA A 41 10.37 -14.75 -30.40
CA ALA A 41 11.06 -14.23 -31.61
C ALA A 41 11.84 -12.90 -31.44
N ASP A 42 13.07 -12.71 -31.98
CA ASP A 42 13.97 -13.67 -32.66
C ASP A 42 15.49 -13.36 -32.53
N LYS A 43 16.36 -14.22 -33.07
CA LYS A 43 17.85 -14.08 -33.15
C LYS A 43 18.36 -14.20 -34.59
N PRO A 44 19.31 -13.35 -35.02
CA PRO A 44 20.66 -13.86 -35.41
C PRO A 44 21.81 -12.82 -35.20
N LYS A 45 23.13 -13.08 -35.35
CA LYS A 45 24.02 -14.29 -35.34
C LYS A 45 25.51 -13.85 -35.19
N LYS A 46 26.41 -14.83 -35.08
CA LYS A 46 27.90 -14.80 -35.03
C LYS A 46 28.47 -14.60 -33.60
N GLU A 47 29.24 -15.51 -32.98
CA GLU A 47 30.36 -16.40 -33.40
C GLU A 47 31.63 -15.64 -33.81
N LYS A 48 32.86 -16.03 -33.44
CA LYS A 48 33.47 -16.99 -32.48
C LYS A 48 34.96 -16.57 -32.39
N VAL A 49 35.77 -16.77 -31.35
CA VAL A 49 36.44 -18.02 -30.89
C VAL A 49 37.21 -17.67 -29.58
N GLU A 50 37.47 -18.70 -28.79
CA GLU A 50 38.30 -18.94 -27.59
C GLU A 50 39.71 -18.24 -27.50
N ASN A 51 40.54 -18.37 -26.43
CA ASN A 51 40.57 -19.33 -25.31
C ASN A 51 41.34 -18.87 -24.05
N LYS A 52 41.05 -19.53 -22.89
CA LYS A 52 41.84 -19.69 -21.63
C LYS A 52 42.44 -18.44 -20.93
N LYS A 53 42.18 -18.17 -19.64
CA LYS A 53 41.33 -18.86 -18.61
C LYS A 53 40.37 -17.87 -17.91
N VAL A 54 40.34 -17.52 -16.60
CA VAL A 54 41.12 -17.82 -15.38
C VAL A 54 40.15 -17.85 -14.17
N GLU A 55 40.51 -18.57 -13.10
CA GLU A 55 39.84 -18.60 -11.77
C GLU A 55 40.47 -17.49 -10.88
N THR A 56 39.93 -16.92 -9.78
CA THR A 56 38.74 -17.11 -8.92
C THR A 56 38.66 -15.87 -7.95
N THR A 57 37.57 -15.34 -7.37
CA THR A 57 36.11 -15.60 -7.34
C THR A 57 35.28 -14.30 -7.13
N LEU A 58 34.00 -14.36 -7.54
CA LEU A 58 32.74 -13.91 -6.90
C LEU A 58 32.81 -13.23 -5.48
N THR A 59 31.97 -12.23 -5.10
CA THR A 59 30.76 -11.64 -5.75
C THR A 59 30.24 -10.33 -5.11
N LYS A 60 29.46 -9.54 -5.89
CA LYS A 60 28.30 -8.69 -5.48
C LYS A 60 28.56 -7.43 -4.62
N THR A 61 27.82 -6.31 -4.69
CA THR A 61 26.78 -5.79 -5.63
C THR A 61 26.63 -4.26 -5.48
N ALA A 62 25.77 -3.67 -6.33
CA ALA A 62 25.19 -2.31 -6.21
C ALA A 62 26.16 -1.14 -6.47
N LYS A 63 25.79 -0.31 -7.44
CA LYS A 63 26.50 0.93 -7.78
C LYS A 63 25.46 2.05 -7.85
N ASP A 64 25.29 2.71 -6.72
CA ASP A 64 24.34 3.80 -6.58
C ASP A 64 24.73 5.02 -7.44
N VAL A 65 23.76 5.84 -7.83
CA VAL A 65 24.01 7.01 -8.69
C VAL A 65 24.55 8.14 -7.83
N LYS A 66 25.84 8.06 -7.52
CA LYS A 66 26.53 9.06 -6.70
C LYS A 66 26.75 10.34 -7.53
N GLU A 67 25.89 11.31 -7.28
CA GLU A 67 26.04 12.70 -7.73
C GLU A 67 27.46 13.20 -7.45
N LYS A 68 28.07 13.85 -8.45
CA LYS A 68 29.46 14.34 -8.34
C LYS A 68 29.49 15.60 -7.48
N VAL A 69 29.58 15.42 -6.16
CA VAL A 69 29.87 16.50 -5.21
C VAL A 69 31.15 17.22 -5.67
N VAL A 70 31.01 18.50 -6.01
CA VAL A 70 32.14 19.36 -6.36
C VAL A 70 32.97 19.58 -5.10
N THR A 71 34.26 19.25 -5.18
CA THR A 71 35.20 19.48 -4.08
C THR A 71 35.73 20.90 -4.12
N LEU A 72 35.42 21.67 -3.08
CA LEU A 72 35.89 23.04 -2.87
C LEU A 72 37.29 23.01 -2.25
N HIS A 73 38.10 24.02 -2.56
CA HIS A 73 39.51 24.13 -2.16
C HIS A 73 39.85 25.59 -1.84
N GLY A 74 40.91 25.81 -1.04
CA GLY A 74 41.35 27.16 -0.68
C GLY A 74 40.29 27.91 0.14
N ASP A 75 40.18 29.22 -0.11
CA ASP A 75 39.39 30.15 0.69
C ASP A 75 37.89 29.82 0.70
N GLU A 76 37.31 29.38 -0.43
CA GLU A 76 35.91 28.92 -0.50
C GLU A 76 35.62 27.76 0.47
N ALA A 77 36.61 26.88 0.70
CA ALA A 77 36.51 25.79 1.65
C ALA A 77 36.77 26.23 3.10
N MET A 78 37.60 27.26 3.32
CA MET A 78 37.73 27.92 4.63
C MET A 78 36.40 28.55 5.05
N ASP A 79 35.84 29.40 4.20
CA ASP A 79 34.62 30.17 4.50
C ASP A 79 33.41 29.25 4.70
N LEU A 80 33.26 28.19 3.90
CA LEU A 80 32.20 27.19 4.11
C LEU A 80 32.33 26.48 5.46
N MET A 81 33.54 26.10 5.89
CA MET A 81 33.76 25.48 7.20
C MET A 81 33.57 26.49 8.35
N MET A 82 34.00 27.74 8.16
CA MET A 82 33.86 28.82 9.15
C MET A 82 32.40 29.16 9.40
N ASN A 83 31.61 29.32 8.33
CA ASN A 83 30.17 29.54 8.42
C ASN A 83 29.46 28.34 9.06
N TYR A 84 29.80 27.10 8.67
CA TYR A 84 29.25 25.90 9.31
C TYR A 84 29.55 25.82 10.81
N LEU A 85 30.79 26.12 11.24
CA LEU A 85 31.16 26.14 12.66
C LEU A 85 30.42 27.25 13.45
N ARG A 86 30.14 28.40 12.82
CA ARG A 86 29.33 29.47 13.40
C ARG A 86 27.85 29.10 13.51
N GLU A 87 27.24 28.61 12.43
CA GLU A 87 25.83 28.21 12.39
C GLU A 87 25.49 27.12 13.42
N GLN A 88 26.38 26.14 13.59
CA GLN A 88 26.15 25.03 14.52
C GLN A 88 26.57 25.36 15.97
N ASN A 89 27.50 26.31 16.15
CA ASN A 89 28.12 26.70 17.42
C ASN A 89 28.45 25.51 18.35
N ARG A 90 29.04 24.45 17.77
CA ARG A 90 29.37 23.18 18.44
C ARG A 90 30.81 22.78 18.13
N PRO A 91 31.53 22.16 19.08
CA PRO A 91 32.85 21.58 18.82
C PRO A 91 32.74 20.34 17.93
N TYR A 92 33.54 20.26 16.87
CA TYR A 92 33.60 19.13 15.95
C TYR A 92 35.04 18.72 15.62
N SER A 93 35.24 17.44 15.31
CA SER A 93 36.46 16.93 14.68
C SER A 93 36.46 17.16 13.16
N VAL A 94 37.65 17.12 12.56
CA VAL A 94 37.83 17.15 11.08
C VAL A 94 36.99 16.08 10.37
N THR A 95 36.85 14.91 10.99
CA THR A 95 36.05 13.79 10.50
C THR A 95 34.56 14.12 10.42
N GLU A 96 34.03 14.83 11.42
CA GLU A 96 32.62 15.23 11.44
C GLU A 96 32.38 16.41 10.50
N ILE A 97 33.27 17.41 10.47
CA ILE A 97 33.15 18.58 9.57
C ILE A 97 33.12 18.13 8.09
N SER A 98 34.05 17.27 7.68
CA SER A 98 34.08 16.77 6.29
C SER A 98 32.92 15.82 5.94
N ALA A 99 32.34 15.12 6.92
CA ALA A 99 31.14 14.30 6.73
C ALA A 99 29.85 15.14 6.66
N ASN A 100 29.71 16.13 7.55
CA ASN A 100 28.54 17.01 7.66
C ASN A 100 28.46 18.01 6.48
N LEU A 101 29.61 18.42 5.93
CA LEU A 101 29.68 19.12 4.64
C LEU A 101 29.50 18.18 3.43
N HIS A 102 29.04 16.95 3.63
CA HIS A 102 28.75 15.93 2.61
C HIS A 102 29.91 15.66 1.63
N GLY A 103 31.16 15.84 2.07
CA GLY A 103 32.35 15.67 1.23
C GLY A 103 32.66 16.85 0.30
N LYS A 104 31.95 17.98 0.38
CA LYS A 104 32.32 19.24 -0.33
C LYS A 104 33.74 19.67 -0.01
N VAL A 105 34.21 19.43 1.21
CA VAL A 105 35.61 19.55 1.61
C VAL A 105 36.11 18.16 2.01
N SER A 106 37.18 17.68 1.38
CA SER A 106 37.74 16.36 1.70
C SER A 106 38.46 16.38 3.06
N LYS A 107 38.48 15.25 3.78
CA LYS A 107 39.07 15.15 5.14
C LYS A 107 40.53 15.66 5.21
N SER A 108 41.35 15.40 4.19
CA SER A 108 42.76 15.83 4.16
C SER A 108 42.95 17.31 3.81
N VAL A 109 41.98 17.92 3.12
CA VAL A 109 41.94 19.37 2.88
C VAL A 109 41.42 20.08 4.13
N ALA A 110 40.33 19.57 4.73
CA ALA A 110 39.79 20.07 5.99
C ALA A 110 40.82 20.03 7.13
N ASP A 111 41.59 18.94 7.28
CA ASP A 111 42.62 18.81 8.34
C ASP A 111 43.68 19.92 8.27
N LYS A 112 44.04 20.37 7.06
CA LYS A 112 44.99 21.47 6.85
C LYS A 112 44.34 22.82 7.09
N LEU A 113 43.25 23.10 6.36
CA LEU A 113 42.56 24.39 6.40
C LEU A 113 42.01 24.72 7.79
N LEU A 114 41.55 23.73 8.56
CA LEU A 114 41.11 23.96 9.96
C LEU A 114 42.29 24.32 10.88
N LYS A 115 43.46 23.71 10.70
CA LYS A 115 44.67 24.07 11.47
C LYS A 115 45.14 25.46 11.09
N GLU A 116 45.23 25.76 9.81
CA GLU A 116 45.56 27.08 9.27
C GLU A 116 44.60 28.18 9.76
N MET A 117 43.29 27.91 9.79
CA MET A 117 42.29 28.82 10.39
C MET A 117 42.45 28.97 11.90
N SER A 118 42.97 27.96 12.63
CA SER A 118 43.24 28.09 14.06
C SER A 118 44.58 28.79 14.36
N GLU A 119 45.59 28.58 13.54
CA GLU A 119 46.90 29.25 13.61
C GLU A 119 46.78 30.74 13.24
N SER A 120 45.92 31.08 12.29
CA SER A 120 45.52 32.46 11.98
C SER A 120 44.46 33.04 12.92
N GLY A 121 44.08 32.32 13.99
CA GLY A 121 43.16 32.81 15.03
C GLY A 121 41.71 33.02 14.59
N LYS A 122 41.29 32.54 13.41
CA LYS A 122 39.91 32.65 12.91
C LYS A 122 38.95 31.70 13.64
N ILE A 123 39.42 30.56 14.13
CA ILE A 123 38.66 29.58 14.91
C ILE A 123 39.45 29.10 16.13
N ASN A 124 38.76 28.64 17.16
CA ASN A 124 39.38 27.95 18.27
C ASN A 124 39.67 26.49 17.90
N ALA A 125 40.79 25.96 18.42
CA ALA A 125 41.16 24.56 18.27
C ALA A 125 41.76 24.01 19.56
N LYS A 126 41.55 22.71 19.82
CA LYS A 126 42.19 21.98 20.91
C LYS A 126 42.57 20.57 20.46
N SER A 127 43.81 20.21 20.72
CA SER A 127 44.31 18.85 20.55
C SER A 127 44.21 18.05 21.84
N THR A 128 43.95 16.75 21.74
CA THR A 128 43.94 15.83 22.90
C THR A 128 45.34 15.47 23.41
N ARG A 129 46.39 15.62 22.60
CA ARG A 129 47.81 15.33 22.95
C ARG A 129 48.81 16.30 22.31
N GLY A 130 48.41 17.57 22.13
CA GLY A 130 49.24 18.59 21.49
C GLY A 130 49.60 18.24 20.04
N ASN A 131 50.89 18.28 19.70
CA ASN A 131 51.39 17.98 18.35
C ASN A 131 51.92 16.54 18.20
N GLU A 132 51.64 15.65 19.16
CA GLU A 132 52.09 14.25 19.11
C GLU A 132 51.38 13.43 18.02
N LYS A 133 52.05 12.40 17.49
CA LYS A 133 51.46 11.46 16.53
C LYS A 133 50.29 10.70 17.17
N GLY A 134 49.11 10.79 16.57
CA GLY A 134 47.87 10.22 17.09
C GLY A 134 46.96 11.21 17.82
N SER A 135 47.40 12.48 17.96
CA SER A 135 46.57 13.57 18.48
C SER A 135 45.27 13.75 17.69
N GLN A 136 44.15 13.87 18.39
CA GLN A 136 42.84 14.22 17.83
C GLN A 136 42.58 15.72 18.02
N TRP A 137 42.07 16.38 16.99
CA TRP A 137 41.80 17.81 16.98
C TRP A 137 40.31 18.09 16.96
N ILE A 138 39.88 18.99 17.85
CA ILE A 138 38.51 19.51 17.96
C ILE A 138 38.55 21.01 17.66
N PHE A 139 37.65 21.47 16.80
CA PHE A 139 37.54 22.86 16.34
C PHE A 139 36.16 23.42 16.68
N TRP A 140 36.10 24.70 17.02
CA TRP A 140 34.85 25.44 17.23
C TRP A 140 35.01 26.91 16.85
N ALA A 141 33.90 27.60 16.57
CA ALA A 141 33.93 29.03 16.27
C ALA A 141 34.47 29.85 17.47
N LEU A 142 34.99 31.04 17.18
CA LEU A 142 35.19 32.06 18.20
C LEU A 142 33.82 32.41 18.81
N GLN A 143 33.78 32.52 20.14
CA GLN A 143 32.62 33.02 20.89
C GLN A 143 33.01 34.39 21.43
N ASP A 144 32.16 35.39 21.22
CA ASP A 144 32.42 36.75 21.69
C ASP A 144 32.12 36.84 23.19
N THR A 145 33.08 37.36 23.97
CA THR A 145 32.91 37.54 25.41
C THR A 145 32.28 38.89 25.79
N THR A 146 32.03 39.76 24.80
CA THR A 146 31.29 41.01 24.98
C THR A 146 29.78 40.84 24.76
N ASP A 147 29.35 39.82 24.02
CA ASP A 147 27.93 39.44 23.80
C ASP A 147 27.34 38.64 24.98
N ASN A 148 27.72 39.00 26.21
CA ASN A 148 27.20 38.39 27.44
C ASN A 148 26.01 39.23 27.96
N ALA A 149 24.79 38.80 27.59
CA ALA A 149 23.55 39.41 28.07
C ALA A 149 23.45 39.41 29.62
N ASN A 150 22.93 40.49 30.18
CA ASN A 150 22.67 40.63 31.61
C ASN A 150 21.51 39.73 32.07
N SER A 151 21.43 39.45 33.37
CA SER A 151 20.35 38.67 34.00
C SER A 151 18.95 39.19 33.64
N GLU A 152 18.76 40.51 33.62
CA GLU A 152 17.50 41.16 33.26
C GLU A 152 17.14 40.96 31.77
N GLU A 153 18.14 40.97 30.89
CA GLU A 153 17.98 40.76 29.45
C GLU A 153 17.69 39.29 29.14
N LEU A 154 18.34 38.36 29.84
CA LEU A 154 18.07 36.93 29.76
C LEU A 154 16.63 36.60 30.18
N ASN A 155 16.15 37.15 31.31
CA ASN A 155 14.75 36.97 31.74
C ASN A 155 13.77 37.52 30.69
N CYS A 156 14.03 38.72 30.15
CA CYS A 156 13.23 39.32 29.07
C CYS A 156 13.23 38.47 27.78
N MET A 157 14.36 37.81 27.46
CA MET A 157 14.42 36.85 26.36
C MET A 157 13.61 35.58 26.66
N ASP A 158 13.69 35.02 27.87
CA ASP A 158 12.96 33.80 28.24
C ASP A 158 11.43 34.03 28.31
N ASP A 159 10.98 35.18 28.83
CA ASP A 159 9.56 35.60 28.79
C ASP A 159 9.07 35.69 27.35
N LYS A 160 9.83 36.39 26.47
CA LYS A 160 9.50 36.52 25.05
C LYS A 160 9.53 35.18 24.31
N ILE A 161 10.44 34.28 24.69
CA ILE A 161 10.49 32.91 24.18
C ILE A 161 9.25 32.12 24.64
N GLN A 162 8.75 32.36 25.85
CA GLN A 162 7.53 31.73 26.38
C GLN A 162 6.27 32.25 25.68
N ASP A 163 6.12 33.56 25.51
CA ASP A 163 5.06 34.19 24.71
C ASP A 163 5.01 33.61 23.29
N LEU A 164 6.16 33.53 22.61
CA LEU A 164 6.26 32.96 21.27
C LEU A 164 5.93 31.45 21.25
N LYS A 165 6.34 30.67 22.26
CA LYS A 165 5.95 29.25 22.40
C LYS A 165 4.43 29.11 22.51
N ASP A 166 3.77 29.97 23.27
CA ASP A 166 2.32 29.89 23.52
C ASP A 166 1.50 30.41 22.34
N ALA A 167 1.91 31.50 21.69
CA ALA A 167 1.36 31.93 20.40
C ALA A 167 1.48 30.83 19.33
N ILE A 168 2.62 30.11 19.28
CA ILE A 168 2.81 28.96 18.39
C ILE A 168 1.86 27.80 18.73
N LYS A 169 1.52 27.56 20.01
CA LYS A 169 0.52 26.55 20.40
C LYS A 169 -0.87 26.96 19.90
N GLU A 170 -1.28 28.21 20.14
CA GLU A 170 -2.59 28.71 19.75
C GLU A 170 -2.77 28.71 18.23
N LEU A 171 -1.79 29.24 17.47
CA LEU A 171 -1.80 29.23 16.01
C LEU A 171 -1.88 27.80 15.44
N LYS A 172 -1.23 26.81 16.07
CA LYS A 172 -1.35 25.39 15.69
C LYS A 172 -2.72 24.79 16.00
N ILE A 173 -3.43 25.26 17.03
CA ILE A 173 -4.82 24.86 17.32
C ILE A 173 -5.77 25.50 16.30
N ASN A 174 -5.60 26.80 16.05
CA ASN A 174 -6.40 27.56 15.09
C ASN A 174 -6.23 27.00 13.66
N LEU A 175 -5.00 26.68 13.22
CA LEU A 175 -4.73 26.01 11.95
C LEU A 175 -5.44 24.65 11.85
N LYS A 176 -5.35 23.79 12.88
CA LYS A 176 -6.07 22.50 12.89
C LYS A 176 -7.60 22.68 12.83
N SER A 177 -8.13 23.76 13.42
CA SER A 177 -9.56 24.11 13.37
C SER A 177 -9.99 24.57 11.98
N THR A 178 -9.22 25.48 11.35
CA THR A 178 -9.54 26.01 10.02
C THR A 178 -9.33 24.98 8.90
N THR A 179 -8.28 24.14 8.98
CA THR A 179 -8.08 23.02 8.05
C THR A 179 -9.25 22.04 8.10
N LYS A 180 -9.70 21.61 9.28
CA LYS A 180 -10.89 20.74 9.42
C LYS A 180 -12.17 21.37 8.85
N LYS A 181 -12.39 22.67 9.08
CA LYS A 181 -13.52 23.40 8.48
C LYS A 181 -13.42 23.41 6.94
N LEU A 182 -12.23 23.64 6.40
CA LEU A 182 -11.98 23.65 4.95
C LEU A 182 -12.15 22.25 4.33
N GLU A 183 -11.71 21.19 4.99
CA GLU A 183 -11.91 19.79 4.59
C GLU A 183 -13.40 19.42 4.60
N SER A 184 -14.15 19.86 5.60
CA SER A 184 -15.61 19.67 5.66
C SER A 184 -16.31 20.38 4.50
N ILE A 185 -15.96 21.65 4.23
CA ILE A 185 -16.57 22.44 3.15
C ILE A 185 -16.18 21.90 1.76
N LYS A 186 -14.97 21.36 1.60
CA LYS A 186 -14.51 20.72 0.35
C LYS A 186 -15.07 19.31 0.11
N SER A 187 -15.57 18.63 1.15
CA SER A 187 -16.19 17.31 1.02
C SER A 187 -17.71 17.36 0.86
N THR A 188 -18.35 18.48 1.22
CA THR A 188 -19.71 18.79 0.78
C THR A 188 -19.72 19.24 -0.69
N PRO A 189 -20.62 18.73 -1.54
CA PRO A 189 -20.79 19.23 -2.90
C PRO A 189 -21.29 20.68 -2.91
N THR A 190 -20.95 21.46 -3.94
CA THR A 190 -21.48 22.81 -4.10
C THR A 190 -23.00 22.79 -4.34
N SER A 191 -23.69 23.90 -4.07
CA SER A 191 -25.15 23.98 -4.25
C SER A 191 -25.60 23.69 -5.69
N ALA A 192 -24.77 24.00 -6.69
CA ALA A 192 -25.03 23.70 -8.10
C ALA A 192 -24.88 22.20 -8.41
N GLU A 193 -23.80 21.57 -7.93
CA GLU A 193 -23.62 20.12 -8.03
C GLU A 193 -24.70 19.35 -7.27
N LEU A 194 -25.14 19.84 -6.11
CA LEU A 194 -26.23 19.25 -5.34
C LEU A 194 -27.55 19.31 -6.11
N ALA A 195 -27.87 20.45 -6.74
CA ALA A 195 -29.06 20.59 -7.60
C ALA A 195 -29.03 19.63 -8.80
N ALA A 196 -27.88 19.54 -9.50
CA ALA A 196 -27.71 18.60 -10.62
C ALA A 196 -27.81 17.12 -10.17
N ASN A 197 -27.26 16.79 -9.00
CA ASN A 197 -27.38 15.46 -8.40
C ASN A 197 -28.84 15.12 -8.04
N VAL A 198 -29.58 16.07 -7.47
CA VAL A 198 -31.01 15.89 -7.15
C VAL A 198 -31.84 15.64 -8.41
N GLU A 199 -31.62 16.38 -9.49
CA GLU A 199 -32.41 16.19 -10.72
C GLU A 199 -32.07 14.86 -11.41
N ARG A 200 -30.79 14.50 -11.52
CA ARG A 200 -30.39 13.16 -12.00
C ARG A 200 -31.04 12.04 -11.17
N LEU A 201 -31.08 12.15 -9.85
CA LEU A 201 -31.71 11.16 -8.97
C LEU A 201 -33.24 11.12 -9.12
N ARG A 202 -33.90 12.24 -9.48
CA ARG A 202 -35.32 12.28 -9.83
C ARG A 202 -35.58 11.57 -11.16
N GLU A 203 -34.79 11.84 -12.19
CA GLU A 203 -34.89 11.15 -13.49
C GLU A 203 -34.63 9.65 -13.37
N GLU A 204 -33.59 9.25 -12.63
CA GLU A 204 -33.29 7.86 -12.32
C GLU A 204 -34.46 7.19 -11.58
N ASN A 205 -35.04 7.83 -10.56
CA ASN A 205 -36.19 7.28 -9.86
C ASN A 205 -37.43 7.19 -10.75
N LYS A 206 -37.70 8.18 -11.61
CA LYS A 206 -38.80 8.15 -12.58
C LYS A 206 -38.66 6.97 -13.53
N SER A 207 -37.47 6.76 -14.09
CA SER A 207 -37.14 5.62 -14.97
C SER A 207 -37.28 4.27 -14.24
N LYS A 208 -36.76 4.17 -13.02
CA LYS A 208 -36.88 2.97 -12.17
C LYS A 208 -38.34 2.67 -11.81
N MET A 209 -39.16 3.68 -11.52
CA MET A 209 -40.59 3.53 -11.24
C MET A 209 -41.38 3.08 -12.48
N GLN A 210 -41.19 3.71 -13.64
CA GLN A 210 -41.83 3.30 -14.89
C GLN A 210 -41.49 1.85 -15.26
N ARG A 211 -40.23 1.45 -15.10
CA ARG A 211 -39.81 0.05 -15.30
C ARG A 211 -40.47 -0.90 -14.28
N LEU A 212 -40.63 -0.46 -13.03
CA LEU A 212 -41.27 -1.23 -11.96
C LEU A 212 -42.80 -1.35 -12.15
N GLU A 213 -43.45 -0.34 -12.73
CA GLU A 213 -44.84 -0.40 -13.18
C GLU A 213 -45.02 -1.43 -14.31
N GLY A 214 -44.10 -1.52 -15.28
CA GLY A 214 -44.12 -2.55 -16.31
C GLY A 214 -44.07 -4.00 -15.77
N TYR A 215 -43.38 -4.22 -14.64
CA TYR A 215 -43.43 -5.50 -13.92
C TYR A 215 -44.71 -5.67 -13.10
N LYS A 216 -45.18 -4.64 -12.38
CA LYS A 216 -46.42 -4.69 -11.58
C LYS A 216 -47.67 -4.94 -12.42
N ASN A 217 -47.76 -4.29 -13.58
CA ASN A 217 -48.93 -4.32 -14.46
C ASN A 217 -48.98 -5.57 -15.35
N GLY A 218 -48.13 -6.58 -15.09
CA GLY A 218 -48.11 -7.87 -15.80
C GLY A 218 -47.61 -7.81 -17.25
N GLN A 219 -47.26 -6.63 -17.78
CA GLN A 219 -46.77 -6.46 -19.15
C GLN A 219 -45.44 -7.21 -19.38
N ILE A 220 -44.59 -7.26 -18.37
CA ILE A 220 -43.35 -8.04 -18.40
C ILE A 220 -43.54 -9.32 -17.58
N LYS A 221 -43.61 -10.48 -18.26
CA LYS A 221 -43.66 -11.80 -17.61
C LYS A 221 -42.39 -12.03 -16.77
N VAL A 222 -42.54 -12.02 -15.45
CA VAL A 222 -41.51 -12.44 -14.50
C VAL A 222 -41.62 -13.93 -14.23
N VAL A 223 -40.57 -14.68 -14.59
CA VAL A 223 -40.45 -16.10 -14.23
C VAL A 223 -40.08 -16.20 -12.75
N THR A 224 -40.79 -17.02 -12.00
CA THR A 224 -40.50 -17.25 -10.58
C THR A 224 -39.25 -18.11 -10.40
N LYS A 225 -38.59 -17.99 -9.24
CA LYS A 225 -37.45 -18.85 -8.90
C LYS A 225 -37.83 -20.34 -8.90
N GLU A 226 -39.07 -20.66 -8.52
CA GLU A 226 -39.56 -22.04 -8.53
C GLU A 226 -39.71 -22.61 -9.94
N GLU A 227 -40.21 -21.84 -10.90
CA GLU A 227 -40.31 -22.28 -12.30
C GLU A 227 -38.91 -22.51 -12.89
N VAL A 228 -37.95 -21.62 -12.61
CA VAL A 228 -36.54 -21.82 -13.00
C VAL A 228 -35.98 -23.09 -12.37
N SER A 229 -36.20 -23.33 -11.07
CA SER A 229 -35.73 -24.54 -10.39
C SER A 229 -36.41 -25.82 -10.89
N LYS A 230 -37.71 -25.78 -11.23
CA LYS A 230 -38.43 -26.91 -11.84
C LYS A 230 -37.82 -27.25 -13.20
N VAL A 231 -37.73 -26.28 -14.11
CA VAL A 231 -37.12 -26.46 -15.44
C VAL A 231 -35.67 -26.91 -15.37
N GLN A 232 -34.87 -26.39 -14.43
CA GLN A 232 -33.48 -26.82 -14.22
C GLN A 232 -33.40 -28.27 -13.73
N ASN A 233 -34.26 -28.68 -12.80
CA ASN A 233 -34.31 -30.05 -12.30
C ASN A 233 -34.78 -31.03 -13.39
N ASP A 234 -35.79 -30.67 -14.17
CA ASP A 234 -36.27 -31.45 -15.30
C ASP A 234 -35.19 -31.59 -16.38
N PHE A 235 -34.49 -30.50 -16.72
CA PHE A 235 -33.37 -30.52 -17.66
C PHE A 235 -32.24 -31.46 -17.18
N LEU A 236 -31.86 -31.39 -15.91
CA LEU A 236 -30.85 -32.29 -15.31
C LEU A 236 -31.32 -33.75 -15.27
N TYR A 237 -32.60 -33.99 -14.99
CA TYR A 237 -33.20 -35.33 -15.01
C TYR A 237 -33.18 -35.92 -16.42
N TRP A 238 -33.67 -35.18 -17.42
CA TRP A 238 -33.76 -35.66 -18.80
C TRP A 238 -32.40 -35.81 -19.47
N THR A 239 -31.45 -34.91 -19.23
CA THR A 239 -30.06 -35.09 -19.70
C THR A 239 -29.39 -36.31 -19.05
N THR A 240 -29.59 -36.54 -17.75
CA THR A 240 -29.11 -37.75 -17.07
C THR A 240 -29.74 -39.03 -17.64
N LYS A 241 -31.05 -39.03 -17.88
CA LYS A 241 -31.77 -40.17 -18.49
C LYS A 241 -31.35 -40.40 -19.95
N ARG A 242 -31.17 -39.35 -20.75
CA ARG A 242 -30.62 -39.42 -22.12
C ARG A 242 -29.23 -40.06 -22.10
N LEU A 243 -28.32 -39.55 -21.28
CA LEU A 243 -26.94 -40.04 -21.21
C LEU A 243 -26.87 -41.49 -20.72
N ALA A 244 -27.71 -41.90 -19.76
CA ALA A 244 -27.81 -43.29 -19.32
C ALA A 244 -28.35 -44.21 -20.43
N ARG A 245 -29.39 -43.78 -21.16
CA ARG A 245 -29.93 -44.51 -22.33
C ARG A 245 -28.91 -44.63 -23.46
N LYS A 246 -28.22 -43.53 -23.81
CA LYS A 246 -27.19 -43.52 -24.87
C LYS A 246 -26.01 -44.44 -24.54
N ARG A 247 -25.56 -44.51 -23.28
CA ARG A 247 -24.57 -45.51 -22.84
C ARG A 247 -25.10 -46.95 -23.00
N ALA A 248 -26.31 -47.23 -22.50
CA ALA A 248 -26.88 -48.57 -22.58
C ALA A 248 -27.13 -49.02 -24.03
N PHE A 249 -27.48 -48.09 -24.92
CA PHE A 249 -27.55 -48.30 -26.35
C PHE A 249 -26.18 -48.62 -26.94
N HIS A 250 -25.14 -47.80 -26.69
CA HIS A 250 -23.79 -48.07 -27.19
C HIS A 250 -23.26 -49.44 -26.72
N CYS A 251 -23.49 -49.85 -25.48
CA CYS A 251 -23.09 -51.18 -25.01
C CYS A 251 -23.81 -52.36 -25.69
N LEU A 252 -24.97 -52.13 -26.33
CA LEU A 252 -25.64 -53.13 -27.17
C LEU A 252 -25.15 -53.05 -28.63
N GLU A 253 -24.96 -51.83 -29.13
CA GLU A 253 -24.35 -51.54 -30.44
C GLU A 253 -22.96 -52.18 -30.57
N ASP A 254 -22.09 -52.00 -29.57
CA ASP A 254 -20.75 -52.60 -29.49
C ASP A 254 -20.81 -54.13 -29.66
N TYR A 255 -21.78 -54.80 -29.04
CA TYR A 255 -21.97 -56.25 -29.11
C TYR A 255 -22.45 -56.72 -30.49
N PHE A 256 -23.34 -55.98 -31.14
CA PHE A 256 -23.81 -56.33 -32.49
C PHE A 256 -22.80 -55.97 -33.60
N ILE A 257 -21.93 -54.97 -33.39
CA ILE A 257 -20.84 -54.61 -34.30
C ILE A 257 -19.81 -55.74 -34.47
N GLU A 258 -19.68 -56.66 -33.51
CA GLU A 258 -18.89 -57.89 -33.69
C GLU A 258 -19.43 -58.81 -34.81
N SER A 259 -20.67 -58.61 -35.27
CA SER A 259 -21.35 -59.44 -36.28
C SER A 259 -21.64 -58.75 -37.62
N LYS A 260 -21.80 -57.42 -37.64
CA LYS A 260 -22.16 -56.61 -38.82
C LYS A 260 -21.55 -55.20 -38.76
N PRO A 261 -21.29 -54.52 -39.89
CA PRO A 261 -20.90 -53.12 -39.88
C PRO A 261 -22.02 -52.22 -39.32
N ARG A 262 -21.62 -51.17 -38.60
CA ARG A 262 -22.52 -50.23 -37.89
C ARG A 262 -23.63 -49.65 -38.77
N GLU A 263 -23.29 -49.28 -40.01
CA GLU A 263 -24.20 -48.61 -40.95
C GLU A 263 -25.34 -49.55 -41.38
N GLU A 264 -25.03 -50.78 -41.80
CA GLU A 264 -26.02 -51.82 -42.14
C GLU A 264 -26.91 -52.17 -40.95
N LEU A 265 -26.32 -52.28 -39.74
CA LEU A 265 -27.06 -52.55 -38.50
C LEU A 265 -28.05 -51.43 -38.16
N TRP A 266 -27.67 -50.17 -38.36
CA TRP A 266 -28.53 -49.02 -38.08
C TRP A 266 -29.64 -48.85 -39.13
N GLU A 267 -29.37 -49.13 -40.40
CA GLU A 267 -30.40 -49.14 -41.46
C GLU A 267 -31.40 -50.29 -41.26
N GLU A 268 -30.94 -51.51 -40.96
CA GLU A 268 -31.80 -52.68 -40.70
C GLU A 268 -32.69 -52.49 -39.45
N ALA A 269 -32.18 -51.83 -38.41
CA ALA A 269 -32.92 -51.55 -37.18
C ALA A 269 -33.68 -50.22 -37.15
N GLY A 270 -33.54 -49.37 -38.17
CA GLY A 270 -34.21 -48.06 -38.26
C GLY A 270 -33.72 -47.04 -37.22
N ILE A 271 -32.41 -46.95 -36.98
CA ILE A 271 -31.79 -46.11 -35.94
C ILE A 271 -31.18 -44.84 -36.56
N GLU A 272 -31.54 -43.68 -36.01
CA GLU A 272 -30.98 -42.36 -36.39
C GLU A 272 -29.96 -41.85 -35.35
N GLU A 273 -29.00 -41.00 -35.78
CA GLU A 273 -28.01 -40.44 -34.85
C GLU A 273 -28.59 -39.30 -33.99
N ASP A 274 -28.41 -39.42 -32.68
CA ASP A 274 -28.76 -38.39 -31.70
C ASP A 274 -27.81 -37.17 -31.81
N THR A 275 -28.18 -36.26 -32.72
CA THR A 275 -27.49 -35.00 -33.09
C THR A 275 -27.48 -33.92 -32.01
N PHE A 276 -28.08 -34.13 -30.83
CA PHE A 276 -28.12 -33.10 -29.79
C PHE A 276 -26.76 -32.94 -29.09
N TYR A 277 -25.93 -32.02 -29.59
CA TYR A 277 -24.74 -31.55 -28.89
C TYR A 277 -25.13 -30.76 -27.63
N ALA A 278 -24.43 -31.02 -26.53
CA ALA A 278 -24.62 -30.40 -25.21
C ALA A 278 -23.25 -29.99 -24.64
#